data_AF-A0A7C5UVH8-F1
#
_entry.id   AF-A0A7C5UVH8-F1
#
_cell.length_a   1.000
_cell.length_b   1.000
_cell.length_c   1.000
_cell.angle_alpha   90.00
_cell.angle_beta   90.00
_cell.angle_gamma   90.00
#
_symmetry.space_group_name_H-M   'P 1'
#
loop_
_entity.id
_entity.type
_entity.pdbx_description
1 polymer ?
#
loop_
_entity_poly.entity_id
_entity_poly.type
_entity_poly.pdbx_seq_one_letter_code
_entity_poly.pdbx_strand_id
1 'polypeptide(L)'
;MAETLFLQPDSRLIESVMALGGHDLKKCFQCATCTAVCRLSDDAFAFPRRQMIAAQWGLKDKLMQDPGPWLCFYCGECSKTCPRKANPGETMMALRRYLTSEYDWTGLSRLMYRSAFWEIGVLALVSAVIVALFTLPQSFGFGLLRQSGPAALSTVMLGKFAPVGMVDMGDRIMALVLSFFLLTNAARMFYRLIRGQKIPARLYLTKLPHLIFHAATQKRWNECKDSETTKNWIRHLLLVTGYVTMFTLVVVFLPWFQVDNTSVHWTSFLGYYATAVLVGATAWMLIDRIRQHGEMYQFSHLSDWLFPILLFLTAVTGIGMHVLRVNDLPMATYVMYTVHLAIAVPMLTVEVPFGKWAHLLYRPLAIYVAAVRREAAELSTREVAAVGEVAAQA
;
A
#
# COMPACT_ATOMS: atom_id res chain seq x y z
N MET A 1 13.97 -28.07 -32.62
CA MET A 1 12.97 -27.31 -33.41
C MET A 1 12.62 -26.07 -32.61
N ALA A 2 12.77 -24.87 -33.18
CA ALA A 2 12.35 -23.65 -32.50
C ALA A 2 10.82 -23.66 -32.42
N GLU A 3 10.30 -23.86 -31.21
CA GLU A 3 8.86 -23.79 -30.93
C GLU A 3 8.37 -22.39 -31.32
N THR A 4 7.48 -22.31 -32.30
CA THR A 4 6.93 -21.04 -32.79
C THR A 4 6.13 -20.39 -31.66
N LEU A 5 6.71 -19.39 -31.01
CA LEU A 5 6.05 -18.65 -29.94
C LEU A 5 5.00 -17.72 -30.54
N PHE A 6 3.75 -18.19 -30.66
CA PHE A 6 2.61 -17.34 -31.01
C PHE A 6 2.29 -16.42 -29.83
N LEU A 7 2.81 -15.19 -29.88
CA LEU A 7 2.45 -14.12 -28.95
C LEU A 7 1.10 -13.54 -29.37
N GLN A 8 0.02 -13.86 -28.67
CA GLN A 8 -1.27 -13.19 -28.83
C GLN A 8 -1.37 -12.00 -27.86
N PRO A 9 -1.42 -10.74 -28.37
CA PRO A 9 -1.57 -9.58 -27.51
C PRO A 9 -2.94 -9.53 -26.82
N ASP A 10 -2.95 -9.37 -25.49
CA ASP A 10 -4.18 -9.06 -24.75
C ASP A 10 -4.51 -7.56 -24.87
N SER A 11 -5.44 -7.22 -25.75
CA SER A 11 -5.91 -5.83 -25.94
C SER A 11 -6.54 -5.25 -24.67
N ARG A 12 -7.25 -6.08 -23.88
CA ARG A 12 -7.89 -5.63 -22.65
C ARG A 12 -6.86 -5.26 -21.58
N LEU A 13 -5.73 -5.97 -21.54
CA LEU A 13 -4.60 -5.59 -20.67
C LEU A 13 -4.10 -4.20 -21.04
N ILE A 14 -3.86 -3.96 -22.33
CA ILE A 14 -3.32 -2.70 -22.84
C ILE A 14 -4.26 -1.54 -22.46
N GLU A 15 -5.55 -1.70 -22.75
CA GLU A 15 -6.59 -0.72 -22.41
C GLU A 15 -6.66 -0.46 -20.91
N SER A 16 -6.60 -1.53 -20.10
CA SER A 16 -6.63 -1.42 -18.63
C SER A 16 -5.42 -0.64 -18.10
N VAL A 17 -4.20 -0.95 -18.55
CA VAL A 17 -2.99 -0.24 -18.11
C VAL A 17 -3.06 1.24 -18.52
N MET A 18 -3.56 1.54 -19.72
CA MET A 18 -3.75 2.92 -20.17
C MET A 18 -4.79 3.66 -19.31
N ALA A 19 -5.91 3.03 -18.98
CA ALA A 19 -6.94 3.61 -18.11
C ALA A 19 -6.44 3.86 -16.67
N LEU A 20 -5.52 3.03 -16.18
CA LEU A 20 -4.94 3.11 -14.83
C LEU A 20 -3.80 4.12 -14.67
N GLY A 21 -3.62 5.03 -15.64
CA GLY A 21 -2.61 6.10 -15.64
C GLY A 21 -1.48 5.91 -16.65
N GLY A 22 -1.42 4.78 -17.37
CA GLY A 22 -0.40 4.48 -18.38
C GLY A 22 -0.70 5.11 -19.75
N HIS A 23 -1.27 6.31 -19.82
CA HIS A 23 -1.80 6.91 -21.06
C HIS A 23 -0.78 7.00 -22.19
N ASP A 24 0.49 7.24 -21.84
CA ASP A 24 1.60 7.42 -22.78
C ASP A 24 2.31 6.12 -23.16
N LEU A 25 1.83 4.96 -22.67
CA LEU A 25 2.43 3.64 -22.87
C LEU A 25 2.77 3.40 -24.35
N LYS A 26 1.86 3.72 -25.26
CA LYS A 26 2.01 3.48 -26.71
C LYS A 26 3.01 4.41 -27.41
N LYS A 27 3.51 5.47 -26.76
CA LYS A 27 4.55 6.35 -27.32
C LYS A 27 5.95 5.73 -27.29
N CYS A 28 6.17 4.72 -26.44
CA CYS A 28 7.48 4.10 -26.28
C CYS A 28 7.89 3.31 -27.53
N PHE A 29 9.11 3.54 -27.99
CA PHE A 29 9.75 2.87 -29.14
C PHE A 29 11.00 2.07 -28.75
N GLN A 30 11.14 1.72 -27.47
CA GLN A 30 12.18 0.80 -26.99
C GLN A 30 13.65 1.27 -27.16
N CYS A 31 13.94 2.57 -27.06
CA CYS A 31 15.32 3.10 -27.17
C CYS A 31 16.26 2.80 -25.99
N ALA A 32 15.76 2.23 -24.89
CA ALA A 32 16.53 1.89 -23.67
C ALA A 32 17.13 3.05 -22.85
N THR A 33 16.83 4.32 -23.16
CA THR A 33 17.30 5.45 -22.33
C THR A 33 16.91 5.29 -20.86
N CYS A 34 15.67 4.86 -20.59
CA CYS A 34 15.20 4.60 -19.23
C CYS A 34 15.97 3.50 -18.49
N THR A 35 16.49 2.52 -19.22
CA THR A 35 17.30 1.42 -18.67
C THR A 35 18.70 1.90 -18.32
N ALA A 36 19.32 2.73 -19.17
CA ALA A 36 20.64 3.28 -18.91
C ALA A 36 20.70 4.19 -17.67
N VAL A 37 19.62 4.91 -17.36
CA VAL A 37 19.59 5.85 -16.22
C VAL A 37 19.11 5.22 -14.92
N CYS A 38 18.44 4.06 -14.96
CA CYS A 38 17.83 3.46 -13.77
C CYS A 38 18.81 2.59 -12.98
N ARG A 39 19.01 2.89 -11.69
CA ARG A 39 19.83 2.07 -10.78
C ARG A 39 19.26 0.70 -10.44
N LEU A 40 17.98 0.47 -10.73
CA LEU A 40 17.35 -0.84 -10.56
C LEU A 40 17.60 -1.77 -11.75
N SER A 41 18.14 -1.25 -12.85
CA SER A 41 18.49 -2.06 -14.00
C SER A 41 19.89 -2.65 -13.84
N ASP A 42 20.05 -3.92 -14.23
CA ASP A 42 21.34 -4.59 -14.36
C ASP A 42 21.37 -5.44 -15.65
N ASP A 43 22.49 -6.12 -15.92
CA ASP A 43 22.69 -6.88 -17.16
C ASP A 43 21.67 -8.00 -17.37
N ALA A 44 21.15 -8.58 -16.28
CA ALA A 44 20.13 -9.63 -16.31
C ALA A 44 18.70 -9.06 -16.32
N PHE A 45 18.53 -7.78 -15.96
CA PHE A 45 17.23 -7.17 -15.73
C PHE A 45 17.14 -5.77 -16.36
N ALA A 46 16.76 -5.72 -17.64
CA ALA A 46 16.59 -4.49 -18.43
C ALA A 46 15.34 -3.66 -18.03
N PHE A 47 15.31 -3.15 -16.82
CA PHE A 47 14.23 -2.35 -16.24
C PHE A 47 14.36 -0.87 -16.61
N PRO A 48 13.26 -0.08 -16.78
CA PRO A 48 11.87 -0.51 -16.93
C PRO A 48 11.50 -0.86 -18.38
N ARG A 49 12.46 -0.84 -19.33
CA ARG A 49 12.23 -1.05 -20.77
C ARG A 49 11.47 -2.36 -21.04
N ARG A 50 11.87 -3.45 -20.38
CA ARG A 50 11.22 -4.77 -20.50
C ARG A 50 9.74 -4.73 -20.12
N GLN A 51 9.39 -4.01 -19.06
CA GLN A 51 8.01 -3.87 -18.61
C GLN A 51 7.21 -3.00 -19.57
N MET A 52 7.82 -1.95 -20.16
CA MET A 52 7.19 -1.14 -21.20
C MET A 52 6.76 -1.99 -22.40
N ILE A 53 7.65 -2.83 -22.94
CA ILE A 53 7.30 -3.65 -24.13
C ILE A 53 6.27 -4.72 -23.78
N ALA A 54 6.40 -5.36 -22.61
CA ALA A 54 5.45 -6.36 -22.16
C ALA A 54 4.03 -5.78 -22.00
N ALA A 55 3.92 -4.56 -21.46
CA ALA A 55 2.67 -3.83 -21.37
C ALA A 55 2.14 -3.41 -22.75
N GLN A 56 2.99 -2.89 -23.64
CA GLN A 56 2.59 -2.49 -25.00
C GLN A 56 2.01 -3.63 -25.83
N TRP A 57 2.53 -4.84 -25.63
CA TRP A 57 2.13 -6.05 -26.35
C TRP A 57 1.11 -6.90 -25.59
N GLY A 58 0.58 -6.46 -24.45
CA GLY A 58 -0.45 -7.22 -23.75
C GLY A 58 0.04 -8.55 -23.16
N LEU A 59 1.33 -8.66 -22.79
CA LEU A 59 1.94 -9.92 -22.34
C LEU A 59 1.65 -10.20 -20.86
N LYS A 60 0.39 -10.53 -20.57
CA LYS A 60 -0.13 -10.69 -19.21
C LYS A 60 0.70 -11.64 -18.34
N ASP A 61 0.96 -12.85 -18.82
CA ASP A 61 1.70 -13.84 -18.02
C ASP A 61 3.13 -13.41 -17.72
N LYS A 62 3.78 -12.69 -18.65
CA LYS A 62 5.12 -12.13 -18.41
C LYS A 62 5.09 -11.06 -17.34
N LEU A 63 4.11 -10.16 -17.37
CA LEU A 63 3.95 -9.11 -16.35
C LEU A 63 3.60 -9.68 -14.98
N MET A 64 2.75 -10.71 -14.90
CA MET A 64 2.38 -11.36 -13.65
C MET A 64 3.57 -12.07 -12.96
N GLN A 65 4.57 -12.47 -13.74
CA GLN A 65 5.81 -13.12 -13.26
C GLN A 65 6.96 -12.12 -13.05
N ASP A 66 6.73 -10.83 -13.31
CA ASP A 66 7.75 -9.78 -13.25
C ASP A 66 7.67 -8.99 -11.93
N PRO A 67 8.70 -9.04 -11.07
CA PRO A 67 8.71 -8.26 -9.85
C PRO A 67 8.96 -6.76 -10.11
N GLY A 68 9.42 -6.39 -11.30
CA GLY A 68 9.88 -5.06 -11.69
C GLY A 68 8.98 -3.89 -11.28
N PRO A 69 7.67 -3.93 -11.59
CA PRO A 69 6.77 -2.86 -11.18
C PRO A 69 6.83 -2.57 -9.68
N TRP A 70 6.97 -3.59 -8.83
CA TRP A 70 7.08 -3.44 -7.37
C TRP A 70 8.46 -3.01 -6.89
N LEU A 71 9.52 -3.24 -7.67
CA LEU A 71 10.87 -2.77 -7.36
C LEU A 71 11.01 -1.24 -7.53
N CYS A 72 10.27 -0.66 -8.48
CA CYS A 72 10.30 0.77 -8.80
C CYS A 72 10.18 1.68 -7.56
N PHE A 73 10.97 2.74 -7.45
CA PHE A 73 10.78 3.77 -6.41
C PHE A 73 9.94 4.96 -6.89
N TYR A 74 9.60 4.98 -8.18
CA TYR A 74 8.85 6.06 -8.80
C TYR A 74 9.55 7.44 -8.62
N CYS A 75 10.87 7.46 -8.80
CA CYS A 75 11.68 8.68 -8.73
C CYS A 75 11.54 9.60 -9.96
N GLY A 76 10.95 9.12 -11.07
CA GLY A 76 10.65 9.94 -12.24
C GLY A 76 11.80 10.20 -13.23
N GLU A 77 13.05 9.89 -12.89
CA GLU A 77 14.20 10.15 -13.77
C GLU A 77 14.03 9.53 -15.18
N CYS A 78 13.53 8.29 -15.24
CA CYS A 78 13.24 7.63 -16.51
C CYS A 78 12.13 8.30 -17.37
N SER A 79 11.21 9.04 -16.74
CA SER A 79 10.19 9.84 -17.43
C SER A 79 10.81 11.13 -17.95
N LYS A 80 11.58 11.83 -17.11
CA LYS A 80 12.26 13.08 -17.45
C LYS A 80 13.21 12.92 -18.64
N THR A 81 13.97 11.83 -18.70
CA THR A 81 14.93 11.58 -19.77
C THR A 81 14.33 10.89 -21.00
N CYS A 82 13.03 10.61 -21.03
CA CYS A 82 12.41 9.87 -22.13
C CYS A 82 12.26 10.77 -23.39
N PRO A 83 12.94 10.46 -24.51
CA PRO A 83 12.87 11.31 -25.71
C PRO A 83 11.49 11.32 -26.39
N ARG A 84 10.65 10.32 -26.10
CA ARG A 84 9.29 10.20 -26.63
C ARG A 84 8.21 10.67 -25.66
N LYS A 85 8.60 11.14 -24.46
CA LYS A 85 7.65 11.48 -23.38
C LYS A 85 6.64 10.35 -23.14
N ALA A 86 7.15 9.12 -23.05
CA ALA A 86 6.35 7.90 -22.87
C ALA A 86 6.08 7.55 -21.39
N ASN A 87 6.51 8.41 -20.47
CA ASN A 87 6.32 8.31 -19.02
C ASN A 87 6.46 6.89 -18.43
N PRO A 88 7.67 6.28 -18.50
CA PRO A 88 7.89 4.94 -17.94
C PRO A 88 7.61 4.86 -16.43
N GLY A 89 7.83 5.96 -15.69
CA GLY A 89 7.49 6.05 -14.27
C GLY A 89 6.00 5.84 -14.02
N GLU A 90 5.13 6.54 -14.75
CA GLU A 90 3.67 6.36 -14.67
C GLU A 90 3.24 4.97 -15.08
N THR A 91 3.85 4.43 -16.14
CA THR A 91 3.55 3.07 -16.57
C THR A 91 3.83 2.06 -15.47
N MET A 92 4.90 2.23 -14.66
CA MET A 92 5.15 1.35 -13.52
C MET A 92 4.08 1.48 -12.44
N MET A 93 3.57 2.69 -12.19
CA MET A 93 2.47 2.91 -11.24
C MET A 93 1.15 2.32 -11.74
N ALA A 94 0.84 2.48 -13.03
CA ALA A 94 -0.33 1.87 -13.66
C ALA A 94 -0.25 0.34 -13.63
N LEU A 95 0.94 -0.23 -13.87
CA LEU A 95 1.17 -1.67 -13.74
C LEU A 95 0.97 -2.16 -12.31
N ARG A 96 1.34 -1.40 -11.28
CA ARG A 96 1.02 -1.79 -9.89
C ARG A 96 -0.48 -1.88 -9.65
N ARG A 97 -1.26 -0.88 -10.08
CA ARG A 97 -2.72 -0.91 -9.96
C ARG A 97 -3.31 -2.11 -10.71
N TYR A 98 -2.84 -2.35 -11.93
CA TYR A 98 -3.25 -3.50 -12.73
C TYR A 98 -2.93 -4.82 -12.02
N LEU A 99 -1.69 -5.00 -11.56
CA LEU A 99 -1.24 -6.21 -10.87
C LEU A 99 -1.99 -6.43 -9.55
N THR A 100 -2.23 -5.38 -8.75
CA THR A 100 -3.08 -5.46 -7.56
C THR A 100 -4.46 -6.01 -7.92
N SER A 101 -5.05 -5.52 -9.01
CA SER A 101 -6.36 -6.00 -9.50
C SER A 101 -6.39 -7.45 -9.98
N GLU A 102 -5.23 -8.00 -10.36
CA GLU A 102 -5.10 -9.39 -10.79
C GLU A 102 -4.75 -10.34 -9.62
N TYR A 103 -4.04 -9.83 -8.62
CA TYR A 103 -3.76 -10.57 -7.39
C TYR A 103 -5.02 -10.73 -6.54
N ASP A 104 -5.85 -9.69 -6.49
CA ASP A 104 -7.15 -9.73 -5.85
C ASP A 104 -8.11 -10.70 -6.54
N TRP A 105 -8.47 -11.76 -5.82
CA TRP A 105 -9.38 -12.78 -6.32
C TRP A 105 -10.86 -12.41 -6.17
N THR A 106 -11.18 -11.43 -5.33
CA THR A 106 -12.55 -10.94 -5.12
C THR A 106 -13.03 -10.05 -6.26
N GLY A 107 -12.08 -9.39 -6.95
CA GLY A 107 -12.37 -8.43 -8.01
C GLY A 107 -12.72 -7.03 -7.52
N LEU A 108 -12.72 -6.78 -6.21
CA LEU A 108 -13.01 -5.47 -5.61
C LEU A 108 -11.98 -4.41 -6.03
N SER A 109 -10.69 -4.75 -6.03
CA SER A 109 -9.61 -3.89 -6.52
C SER A 109 -9.87 -3.43 -7.95
N ARG A 110 -10.31 -4.34 -8.83
CA ARG A 110 -10.60 -4.02 -10.23
C ARG A 110 -11.81 -3.07 -10.35
N LEU A 111 -12.84 -3.27 -9.54
CA LEU A 111 -14.01 -2.41 -9.50
C LEU A 111 -13.63 -0.98 -9.09
N MET A 112 -12.86 -0.84 -8.02
CA MET A 112 -12.46 0.46 -7.47
C MET A 112 -11.50 1.22 -8.39
N TYR A 113 -10.44 0.57 -8.88
CA TYR A 113 -9.48 1.22 -9.75
C TYR A 113 -10.06 1.65 -11.12
N ARG A 114 -11.17 1.06 -11.56
CA ARG A 114 -11.81 1.40 -12.83
C ARG A 114 -12.61 2.69 -12.78
N SER A 115 -13.17 3.06 -11.62
CA SER A 115 -14.08 4.20 -11.53
C SER A 115 -14.07 4.84 -10.14
N ALA A 116 -13.91 6.16 -10.15
CA ALA A 116 -14.06 7.01 -8.97
C ALA A 116 -15.40 6.82 -8.25
N PHE A 117 -16.47 6.61 -9.02
CA PHE A 117 -17.81 6.41 -8.47
C PHE A 117 -17.88 5.16 -7.60
N TRP A 118 -17.26 4.06 -8.03
CA TRP A 118 -17.28 2.81 -7.27
C TRP A 118 -16.39 2.88 -6.03
N GLU A 119 -15.20 3.47 -6.15
CA GLU A 119 -14.29 3.66 -5.02
C GLU A 119 -14.93 4.53 -3.92
N ILE A 120 -15.47 5.70 -4.29
CA ILE A 120 -16.19 6.58 -3.36
C ILE A 120 -17.47 5.93 -2.83
N GLY A 121 -18.21 5.21 -3.69
CA GLY A 121 -19.45 4.54 -3.32
C GLY A 121 -19.23 3.44 -2.28
N VAL A 122 -18.19 2.62 -2.43
CA VAL A 122 -17.83 1.58 -1.43
C VAL A 122 -17.38 2.22 -0.12
N LEU A 123 -16.54 3.26 -0.17
CA LEU A 123 -16.14 3.99 1.04
C LEU A 123 -17.35 4.59 1.77
N ALA A 124 -18.23 5.28 1.06
CA ALA A 124 -19.43 5.88 1.63
C ALA A 124 -20.40 4.83 2.19
N LEU A 125 -20.52 3.68 1.53
CA LEU A 125 -21.32 2.56 2.03
C LEU A 125 -20.77 2.04 3.36
N VAL A 126 -19.46 1.78 3.46
CA VAL A 126 -18.84 1.34 4.71
C VAL A 126 -18.98 2.42 5.80
N SER A 127 -18.77 3.69 5.48
CA SER A 127 -18.99 4.81 6.42
C SER A 127 -20.42 4.81 6.95
N ALA A 128 -21.42 4.65 6.07
CA ALA A 128 -22.82 4.62 6.45
C ALA A 128 -23.15 3.42 7.35
N VAL A 129 -22.57 2.24 7.07
CA VAL A 129 -22.70 1.06 7.94
C VAL A 129 -22.13 1.34 9.33
N ILE A 130 -20.99 2.01 9.43
CA ILE A 130 -20.41 2.38 10.74
C ILE A 130 -21.29 3.39 11.47
N VAL A 131 -21.79 4.43 10.80
CA VAL A 131 -22.73 5.37 11.43
C VAL A 131 -23.99 4.64 11.90
N ALA A 132 -24.54 3.73 11.10
CA ALA A 132 -25.69 2.91 11.48
C ALA A 132 -25.39 2.02 12.70
N LEU A 133 -24.21 1.40 12.76
CA LEU A 133 -23.77 0.56 13.87
C LEU A 133 -23.72 1.33 15.20
N PHE A 134 -23.33 2.61 15.18
CA PHE A 134 -23.28 3.44 16.39
C PHE A 134 -24.64 4.08 16.75
N THR A 135 -25.58 4.18 15.82
CA THR A 135 -26.82 4.96 16.02
C THR A 135 -28.09 4.13 16.17
N LEU A 136 -28.17 2.95 15.53
CA LEU A 136 -29.39 2.13 15.48
C LEU A 136 -29.49 1.09 16.62
N PRO A 137 -28.45 0.29 16.92
CA PRO A 137 -28.55 -0.77 17.93
C PRO A 137 -28.77 -0.20 19.33
N GLN A 138 -29.63 -0.84 20.12
CA GLN A 138 -29.77 -0.50 21.55
C GLN A 138 -28.61 -1.02 22.41
N SER A 139 -27.84 -1.99 21.89
CA SER A 139 -26.74 -2.64 22.61
C SER A 139 -25.36 -2.01 22.36
N PHE A 140 -25.27 -0.92 21.61
CA PHE A 140 -24.00 -0.25 21.31
C PHE A 140 -24.17 1.26 21.05
N GLY A 141 -23.08 2.02 21.13
CA GLY A 141 -23.04 3.43 20.74
C GLY A 141 -24.07 4.30 21.46
N PHE A 142 -24.84 5.07 20.69
CA PHE A 142 -25.89 5.96 21.21
C PHE A 142 -27.05 5.20 21.89
N GLY A 143 -27.24 3.92 21.57
CA GLY A 143 -28.19 3.05 22.26
C GLY A 143 -27.81 2.81 23.72
N LEU A 144 -26.53 2.47 23.98
CA LEU A 144 -26.00 2.32 25.34
C LEU A 144 -25.98 3.65 26.09
N LEU A 145 -25.61 4.73 25.40
CA LEU A 145 -25.57 6.07 26.00
C LEU A 145 -26.95 6.49 26.51
N ARG A 146 -28.01 6.26 25.74
CA ARG A 146 -29.39 6.57 26.13
C ARG A 146 -29.83 5.84 27.41
N GLN A 147 -29.33 4.62 27.61
CA GLN A 147 -29.64 3.79 28.79
C GLN A 147 -28.75 4.07 30.00
N SER A 148 -27.68 4.86 29.82
CA SER A 148 -26.66 5.09 30.86
C SER A 148 -27.00 6.21 31.84
N GLY A 149 -28.14 6.88 31.67
CA GLY A 149 -28.63 7.94 32.55
C GLY A 149 -27.97 9.31 32.31
N PRO A 150 -28.39 10.34 33.06
CA PRO A 150 -27.94 11.74 32.84
C PRO A 150 -26.44 11.96 33.05
N ALA A 151 -25.80 11.15 33.91
CA ALA A 151 -24.39 11.29 34.24
C ALA A 151 -23.47 11.16 33.01
N ALA A 152 -23.81 10.27 32.08
CA ALA A 152 -23.03 10.07 30.85
C ALA A 152 -23.16 11.23 29.84
N LEU A 153 -24.10 12.15 30.07
CA LEU A 153 -24.28 13.39 29.29
C LEU A 153 -23.62 14.60 29.97
N SER A 154 -23.36 14.53 31.28
CA SER A 154 -22.72 15.62 32.04
C SER A 154 -21.20 15.53 32.07
N THR A 155 -20.63 14.34 31.93
CA THR A 155 -19.18 14.12 31.86
C THR A 155 -18.86 12.97 30.91
N VAL A 156 -17.65 12.95 30.36
CA VAL A 156 -17.21 11.94 29.39
C VAL A 156 -17.06 10.59 30.08
N MET A 157 -17.84 9.62 29.61
CA MET A 157 -17.80 8.22 30.05
C MET A 157 -17.80 7.30 28.80
N LEU A 158 -16.64 7.16 28.16
CA LEU A 158 -16.52 6.45 26.88
C LEU A 158 -17.00 5.00 26.94
N GLY A 159 -16.79 4.31 28.05
CA GLY A 159 -17.24 2.94 28.29
C GLY A 159 -18.75 2.77 28.38
N LYS A 160 -19.51 3.86 28.57
CA LYS A 160 -20.98 3.88 28.49
C LYS A 160 -21.50 4.08 27.07
N PHE A 161 -20.63 4.45 26.14
CA PHE A 161 -20.94 4.68 24.73
C PHE A 161 -20.31 3.61 23.83
N ALA A 162 -18.99 3.44 23.93
CA ALA A 162 -18.18 2.47 23.20
C ALA A 162 -17.35 1.64 24.20
N PRO A 163 -17.94 0.60 24.83
CA PRO A 163 -17.22 -0.27 25.75
C PRO A 163 -15.96 -0.85 25.11
N VAL A 164 -14.80 -0.65 25.76
CA VAL A 164 -13.48 -1.01 25.23
C VAL A 164 -13.42 -2.47 24.75
N GLY A 165 -13.99 -3.41 25.51
CA GLY A 165 -13.99 -4.83 25.14
C GLY A 165 -14.78 -5.13 23.86
N MET A 166 -15.87 -4.40 23.59
CA MET A 166 -16.63 -4.56 22.34
C MET A 166 -15.87 -3.98 21.15
N VAL A 167 -15.22 -2.82 21.33
CA VAL A 167 -14.42 -2.17 20.28
C VAL A 167 -13.18 -3.01 19.96
N ASP A 168 -12.45 -3.49 20.97
CA ASP A 168 -11.28 -4.37 20.81
C ASP A 168 -11.64 -5.68 20.11
N MET A 169 -12.78 -6.29 20.47
CA MET A 169 -13.28 -7.47 19.76
C MET A 169 -13.58 -7.17 18.28
N GLY A 170 -14.28 -6.06 17.99
CA GLY A 170 -14.58 -5.63 16.63
C GLY A 170 -13.31 -5.38 15.81
N ASP A 171 -12.33 -4.70 16.41
CA ASP A 171 -11.04 -4.40 15.77
C ASP A 171 -10.24 -5.68 15.46
N ARG A 172 -10.19 -6.65 16.40
CA ARG A 172 -9.54 -7.95 16.16
C ARG A 172 -10.21 -8.76 15.05
N ILE A 173 -11.54 -8.77 14.99
CA ILE A 173 -12.29 -9.43 13.91
C ILE A 173 -11.96 -8.75 12.58
N MET A 174 -11.98 -7.41 12.53
CA MET A 174 -11.60 -6.66 11.35
C MET A 174 -10.17 -6.97 10.92
N ALA A 175 -9.20 -6.92 11.84
CA ALA A 175 -7.80 -7.22 11.58
C ALA A 175 -7.60 -8.64 11.02
N LEU A 176 -8.32 -9.64 11.55
CA LEU A 176 -8.30 -11.00 11.03
C LEU A 176 -8.81 -11.08 9.59
N VAL A 177 -9.98 -10.46 9.31
CA VAL A 177 -10.60 -10.46 7.97
C VAL A 177 -9.72 -9.75 6.95
N LEU A 178 -9.19 -8.57 7.29
CA LEU A 178 -8.29 -7.82 6.41
C LEU A 178 -6.99 -8.58 6.16
N SER A 179 -6.42 -9.22 7.19
CA SER A 179 -5.24 -10.06 7.06
C SER A 179 -5.50 -11.24 6.14
N PHE A 180 -6.66 -11.90 6.23
CA PHE A 180 -7.03 -12.99 5.33
C PHE A 180 -7.03 -12.55 3.86
N PHE A 181 -7.68 -11.45 3.52
CA PHE A 181 -7.70 -10.94 2.14
C PHE A 181 -6.30 -10.51 1.66
N LEU A 182 -5.57 -9.76 2.48
CA LEU A 182 -4.24 -9.28 2.13
C LEU A 182 -3.24 -10.44 1.94
N LEU A 183 -3.23 -11.41 2.85
CA LEU A 183 -2.31 -12.55 2.80
C LEU A 183 -2.66 -13.52 1.67
N THR A 184 -3.94 -13.73 1.36
CA THR A 184 -4.34 -14.55 0.20
C THR A 184 -3.94 -13.89 -1.12
N ASN A 185 -4.09 -12.57 -1.25
CA ASN A 185 -3.63 -11.84 -2.43
C ASN A 185 -2.10 -11.84 -2.55
N ALA A 186 -1.38 -11.69 -1.43
CA ALA A 186 0.08 -11.79 -1.40
C ALA A 186 0.58 -13.20 -1.75
N ALA A 187 -0.10 -14.25 -1.28
CA ALA A 187 0.21 -15.63 -1.65
C ALA A 187 0.02 -15.86 -3.17
N ARG A 188 -1.03 -15.28 -3.77
CA ARG A 188 -1.25 -15.31 -5.23
C ARG A 188 -0.13 -14.59 -5.98
N MET A 189 0.29 -13.42 -5.53
CA MET A 189 1.46 -12.71 -6.07
C MET A 189 2.72 -13.56 -5.96
N PHE A 190 3.01 -14.10 -4.78
CA PHE A 190 4.18 -14.95 -4.53
C PHE A 190 4.20 -16.14 -5.48
N TYR A 191 3.10 -16.90 -5.56
CA TYR A 191 2.96 -18.04 -6.46
C TYR A 191 3.22 -17.66 -7.91
N ARG A 192 2.66 -16.54 -8.38
CA ARG A 192 2.85 -16.05 -9.75
C ARG A 192 4.32 -15.70 -10.03
N LEU A 193 5.05 -15.12 -9.07
CA LEU A 193 6.45 -14.75 -9.24
C LEU A 193 7.42 -15.93 -9.24
N ILE A 194 7.10 -17.04 -8.58
CA ILE A 194 7.96 -18.24 -8.50
C ILE A 194 7.56 -19.35 -9.48
N ARG A 195 6.38 -19.27 -10.10
CA ARG A 195 5.85 -20.31 -10.99
C ARG A 195 6.84 -20.64 -12.11
N GLY A 196 7.13 -21.92 -12.26
CA GLY A 196 8.06 -22.43 -13.29
C GLY A 196 9.54 -22.29 -12.93
N GLN A 197 9.88 -21.84 -11.73
CA GLN A 197 11.27 -21.77 -11.25
C GLN A 197 11.58 -22.94 -10.30
N LYS A 198 12.73 -23.58 -10.49
CA LYS A 198 13.27 -24.58 -9.56
C LYS A 198 14.16 -23.85 -8.54
N ILE A 199 13.63 -23.62 -7.33
CA ILE A 199 14.32 -22.85 -6.30
C ILE A 199 14.55 -23.75 -5.07
N PRO A 200 15.80 -23.92 -4.61
CA PRO A 200 16.09 -24.66 -3.39
C PRO A 200 15.43 -24.03 -2.15
N ALA A 201 14.81 -24.85 -1.30
CA ALA A 201 14.11 -24.41 -0.08
C ALA A 201 14.99 -23.54 0.84
N ARG A 202 16.29 -23.86 0.93
CA ARG A 202 17.27 -23.10 1.72
C ARG A 202 17.33 -21.62 1.36
N LEU A 203 17.16 -21.26 0.07
CA LEU A 203 17.25 -19.87 -0.38
C LEU A 203 16.12 -19.00 0.16
N TYR A 204 14.92 -19.58 0.34
CA TYR A 204 13.81 -18.86 0.93
C TYR A 204 14.11 -18.44 2.37
N LEU A 205 14.76 -19.31 3.15
CA LEU A 205 15.15 -19.01 4.52
C LEU A 205 16.31 -18.01 4.58
N THR A 206 17.36 -18.21 3.77
CA THR A 206 18.56 -17.35 3.82
C THR A 206 18.28 -15.92 3.35
N LYS A 207 17.32 -15.72 2.44
CA LYS A 207 16.97 -14.39 1.94
C LYS A 207 15.87 -13.70 2.74
N LEU A 208 15.27 -14.34 3.74
CA LEU A 208 14.22 -13.75 4.57
C LEU A 208 14.59 -12.39 5.20
N PRO A 209 15.85 -12.12 5.61
CA PRO A 209 16.25 -10.80 6.09
C PRO A 209 16.00 -9.66 5.09
N HIS A 210 16.05 -9.93 3.77
CA HIS A 210 15.72 -8.92 2.76
C HIS A 210 14.27 -8.44 2.87
N LEU A 211 13.33 -9.34 3.18
CA LEU A 211 11.92 -8.99 3.36
C LEU A 211 11.77 -7.96 4.49
N ILE A 212 12.36 -8.25 5.65
CA ILE A 212 12.24 -7.42 6.86
C ILE A 212 12.99 -6.09 6.67
N PHE A 213 14.23 -6.13 6.19
CA PHE A 213 15.05 -4.94 6.01
C PHE A 213 14.43 -3.94 5.02
N HIS A 214 13.88 -4.43 3.91
CA HIS A 214 13.22 -3.58 2.91
C HIS A 214 11.79 -3.20 3.29
N ALA A 215 11.11 -3.96 4.14
CA ALA A 215 9.87 -3.50 4.76
C ALA A 215 10.11 -2.31 5.70
N ALA A 216 11.17 -2.36 6.52
CA ALA A 216 11.45 -1.35 7.53
C ALA A 216 12.11 -0.07 6.98
N THR A 217 13.18 -0.20 6.18
CA THR A 217 14.06 0.95 5.89
C THR A 217 13.82 1.56 4.53
N GLN A 218 13.61 0.70 3.53
CA GLN A 218 13.57 1.07 2.12
C GLN A 218 14.73 1.98 1.65
N LYS A 219 15.89 1.84 2.30
CA LYS A 219 17.09 2.69 2.15
C LYS A 219 17.60 2.82 0.72
N ARG A 220 17.38 1.81 -0.12
CA ARG A 220 17.75 1.79 -1.54
C ARG A 220 17.06 2.87 -2.37
N TRP A 221 16.04 3.55 -1.84
CA TRP A 221 15.45 4.71 -2.51
C TRP A 221 16.54 5.75 -2.82
N ASN A 222 17.46 5.99 -1.88
CA ASN A 222 18.57 6.94 -2.02
C ASN A 222 19.57 6.61 -3.13
N GLU A 223 19.50 5.43 -3.74
CA GLU A 223 20.30 5.10 -4.92
C GLU A 223 19.79 5.85 -6.18
N CYS A 224 18.51 6.27 -6.18
CA CYS A 224 17.90 6.93 -7.33
C CYS A 224 18.53 8.30 -7.62
N LYS A 225 18.79 8.58 -8.89
CA LYS A 225 19.32 9.87 -9.36
C LYS A 225 18.19 10.89 -9.56
N ASP A 226 17.62 11.36 -8.46
CA ASP A 226 16.68 12.49 -8.45
C ASP A 226 16.98 13.39 -7.25
N SER A 227 16.92 14.71 -7.43
CA SER A 227 17.32 15.68 -6.39
C SER A 227 16.44 15.63 -5.14
N GLU A 228 15.18 15.22 -5.29
CA GLU A 228 14.22 15.13 -4.19
C GLU A 228 14.20 13.74 -3.53
N THR A 229 15.01 12.79 -4.00
CA THR A 229 15.01 11.39 -3.55
C THR A 229 15.13 11.25 -2.03
N THR A 230 16.15 11.87 -1.42
CA THR A 230 16.40 11.76 0.02
C THR A 230 15.25 12.36 0.82
N LYS A 231 14.71 13.50 0.36
CA LYS A 231 13.56 14.16 0.99
C LYS A 231 12.32 13.27 0.94
N ASN A 232 12.04 12.67 -0.22
CA ASN A 232 10.91 11.77 -0.43
C ASN A 232 11.03 10.51 0.45
N TRP A 233 12.24 9.94 0.54
CA TRP A 233 12.52 8.79 1.40
C TRP A 233 12.34 9.12 2.88
N ILE A 234 12.93 10.21 3.39
CA ILE A 234 12.80 10.61 4.80
C ILE A 234 11.33 10.85 5.14
N ARG A 235 10.59 11.57 4.30
CA ARG A 235 9.16 11.82 4.50
C ARG A 235 8.36 10.52 4.56
N HIS A 236 8.64 9.57 3.65
CA HIS A 236 7.97 8.27 3.67
C HIS A 236 8.35 7.46 4.92
N LEU A 237 9.62 7.47 5.32
CA LEU A 237 10.08 6.76 6.52
C LEU A 237 9.39 7.31 7.76
N LEU A 238 9.31 8.63 7.92
CA LEU A 238 8.55 9.28 8.99
C LEU A 238 7.07 8.89 8.93
N LEU A 239 6.42 8.96 7.76
CA LEU A 239 5.03 8.53 7.62
C LEU A 239 4.81 7.10 8.12
N VAL A 240 5.73 6.18 7.80
CA VAL A 240 5.66 4.78 8.25
C VAL A 240 5.84 4.66 9.76
N THR A 241 6.75 5.42 10.40
CA THR A 241 6.90 5.36 11.87
C THR A 241 5.63 5.85 12.56
N GLY A 242 5.03 6.95 12.09
CA GLY A 242 3.74 7.44 12.60
C GLY A 242 2.61 6.43 12.43
N TYR A 243 2.49 5.85 11.23
CA TYR A 243 1.48 4.83 10.94
C TYR A 243 1.66 3.57 11.81
N VAL A 244 2.86 3.00 11.89
CA VAL A 244 3.14 1.79 12.69
C VAL A 244 2.90 2.05 14.17
N THR A 245 3.24 3.24 14.67
CA THR A 245 2.98 3.62 16.07
C THR A 245 1.48 3.62 16.34
N MET A 246 0.69 4.33 15.52
CA MET A 246 -0.76 4.39 15.69
C MET A 246 -1.43 3.02 15.50
N PHE A 247 -1.02 2.27 14.47
CA PHE A 247 -1.52 0.91 14.21
C PHE A 247 -1.26 -0.01 15.40
N THR A 248 -0.07 0.04 16.01
CA THR A 248 0.27 -0.76 17.18
C THR A 248 -0.57 -0.37 18.40
N LEU A 249 -0.78 0.94 18.61
CA LEU A 249 -1.64 1.44 19.69
C LEU A 249 -3.09 0.98 19.54
N VAL A 250 -3.63 1.00 18.32
CA VAL A 250 -5.01 0.61 18.04
C VAL A 250 -5.19 -0.91 18.04
N VAL A 251 -4.33 -1.68 17.37
CA VAL A 251 -4.54 -3.12 17.17
C VAL A 251 -4.04 -3.98 18.34
N VAL A 252 -2.98 -3.56 19.02
CA VAL A 252 -2.36 -4.34 20.09
C VAL A 252 -2.69 -3.77 21.47
N PHE A 253 -2.70 -2.43 21.59
CA PHE A 253 -2.83 -1.76 22.88
C PHE A 253 -4.14 -0.96 23.05
N LEU A 254 -5.21 -1.31 22.31
CA LEU A 254 -6.48 -0.59 22.40
C LEU A 254 -6.97 -0.41 23.84
N PRO A 255 -6.90 -1.43 24.72
CA PRO A 255 -7.38 -1.28 26.09
C PRO A 255 -6.65 -0.23 26.92
N TRP A 256 -5.39 0.08 26.58
CA TRP A 256 -4.61 1.15 27.22
C TRP A 256 -4.68 2.47 26.46
N PHE A 257 -5.04 2.45 25.18
CA PHE A 257 -5.14 3.64 24.35
C PHE A 257 -6.52 4.30 24.47
N GLN A 258 -7.60 3.52 24.54
CA GLN A 258 -8.96 4.01 24.73
C GLN A 258 -9.27 4.20 26.23
N VAL A 259 -9.04 5.41 26.71
CA VAL A 259 -9.31 5.80 28.10
C VAL A 259 -10.77 6.19 28.29
N ASP A 260 -11.39 5.72 29.39
CA ASP A 260 -12.82 5.91 29.69
C ASP A 260 -13.21 7.36 30.04
N ASN A 261 -12.35 8.04 30.79
CA ASN A 261 -12.62 9.34 31.40
C ASN A 261 -11.88 10.48 30.68
N THR A 262 -11.69 11.62 31.34
CA THR A 262 -11.01 12.81 30.81
C THR A 262 -9.48 12.82 30.99
N SER A 263 -8.92 11.81 31.68
CA SER A 263 -7.49 11.78 32.02
C SER A 263 -6.59 11.57 30.80
N VAL A 264 -5.34 12.02 30.89
CA VAL A 264 -4.32 11.76 29.86
C VAL A 264 -3.47 10.57 30.32
N HIS A 265 -3.41 9.53 29.49
CA HIS A 265 -2.63 8.33 29.76
C HIS A 265 -1.28 8.38 29.00
N TRP A 266 -0.28 7.61 29.44
CA TRP A 266 1.06 7.67 28.83
C TRP A 266 1.06 7.27 27.35
N THR A 267 0.14 6.40 26.93
CA THR A 267 -0.06 6.02 25.52
C THR A 267 -0.46 7.21 24.64
N SER A 268 -1.05 8.27 25.22
CA SER A 268 -1.38 9.50 24.49
C SER A 268 -0.15 10.20 23.93
N PHE A 269 1.02 10.13 24.58
CA PHE A 269 2.25 10.76 24.07
C PHE A 269 2.76 10.09 22.79
N LEU A 270 2.65 8.75 22.72
CA LEU A 270 2.92 8.01 21.48
C LEU A 270 1.89 8.36 20.39
N GLY A 271 0.63 8.52 20.80
CA GLY A 271 -0.44 9.03 19.93
C GLY A 271 -0.15 10.42 19.38
N TYR A 272 0.37 11.35 20.19
CA TYR A 272 0.71 12.71 19.75
C TYR A 272 1.84 12.71 18.72
N TYR A 273 2.89 11.91 18.96
CA TYR A 273 3.95 11.71 17.98
C TYR A 273 3.38 11.19 16.65
N ALA A 274 2.58 10.12 16.71
CA ALA A 274 1.99 9.51 15.54
C ALA A 274 1.09 10.50 14.77
N THR A 275 0.21 11.23 15.47
CA THR A 275 -0.64 12.26 14.86
C THR A 275 0.19 13.37 14.22
N ALA A 276 1.16 13.94 14.92
CA ALA A 276 1.98 15.05 14.40
C ALA A 276 2.68 14.64 13.09
N VAL A 277 3.24 13.43 13.08
CA VAL A 277 3.91 12.87 11.90
C VAL A 277 2.92 12.56 10.77
N LEU A 278 1.79 11.90 11.07
CA LEU A 278 0.78 11.56 10.07
C LEU A 278 0.18 12.81 9.43
N VAL A 279 -0.24 13.79 10.23
CA VAL A 279 -0.80 15.07 9.75
C VAL A 279 0.25 15.83 8.95
N GLY A 280 1.46 16.02 9.49
CA GLY A 280 2.52 16.78 8.81
C GLY A 280 2.97 16.13 7.50
N ALA A 281 3.24 14.82 7.49
CA ALA A 281 3.71 14.12 6.31
C ALA A 281 2.62 14.03 5.22
N THR A 282 1.37 13.73 5.58
CA THR A 282 0.28 13.68 4.60
C THR A 282 -0.06 15.08 4.06
N ALA A 283 -0.12 16.12 4.90
CA ALA A 283 -0.31 17.49 4.43
C ALA A 283 0.80 17.90 3.45
N TRP A 284 2.06 17.60 3.77
CA TRP A 284 3.17 17.85 2.86
C TRP A 284 3.00 17.13 1.52
N MET A 285 2.70 15.82 1.54
CA MET A 285 2.48 15.05 0.32
C MET A 285 1.31 15.58 -0.51
N LEU A 286 0.24 16.06 0.13
CA LEU A 286 -0.91 16.66 -0.54
C LEU A 286 -0.55 18.02 -1.16
N ILE A 287 0.19 18.87 -0.45
CA ILE A 287 0.65 20.16 -0.97
C ILE A 287 1.59 19.98 -2.16
N ASP A 288 2.58 19.09 -2.06
CA ASP A 288 3.49 18.80 -3.18
C ASP A 288 2.72 18.25 -4.39
N ARG A 289 1.66 17.46 -4.17
CA ARG A 289 0.79 16.96 -5.23
C ARG A 289 -0.05 18.07 -5.88
N ILE A 290 -0.63 18.97 -5.10
CA ILE A 290 -1.39 20.15 -5.60
C ILE A 290 -0.46 21.06 -6.42
N ARG A 291 0.77 21.27 -5.95
CA ARG A 291 1.76 22.11 -6.61
C ARG A 291 2.51 21.41 -7.74
N GLN A 292 2.28 20.11 -7.95
CA GLN A 292 2.99 19.25 -8.90
C GLN A 292 4.52 19.39 -8.75
N HIS A 293 5.00 19.44 -7.51
CA HIS A 293 6.40 19.73 -7.21
C HIS A 293 7.26 18.45 -7.30
N GLY A 294 7.91 18.26 -8.44
CA GLY A 294 8.76 17.11 -8.74
C GLY A 294 8.13 16.12 -9.72
N GLU A 295 8.96 15.25 -10.31
CA GLU A 295 8.53 14.34 -11.38
C GLU A 295 7.46 13.33 -10.92
N MET A 296 7.55 12.86 -9.66
CA MET A 296 6.60 11.90 -9.08
C MET A 296 5.19 12.45 -8.84
N TYR A 297 4.98 13.76 -9.03
CA TYR A 297 3.71 14.45 -8.80
C TYR A 297 3.08 15.02 -10.07
N GLN A 298 3.75 14.89 -11.22
CA GLN A 298 3.24 15.40 -12.50
C GLN A 298 1.93 14.72 -12.91
N PHE A 299 1.75 13.47 -12.50
CA PHE A 299 0.53 12.70 -12.74
C PHE A 299 0.02 12.12 -11.43
N SER A 300 -1.30 11.98 -11.33
CA SER A 300 -1.95 11.43 -10.14
C SER A 300 -3.25 10.74 -10.55
N HIS A 301 -3.39 9.48 -10.16
CA HIS A 301 -4.65 8.77 -10.18
C HIS A 301 -5.47 9.11 -8.93
N LEU A 302 -6.79 8.86 -8.93
CA LEU A 302 -7.64 9.10 -7.76
C LEU A 302 -7.11 8.43 -6.49
N SER A 303 -6.73 7.15 -6.59
CA SER A 303 -6.09 6.39 -5.51
C SER A 303 -4.82 7.04 -4.93
N ASP A 304 -4.17 7.95 -5.65
CA ASP A 304 -3.00 8.68 -5.17
C ASP A 304 -3.36 9.89 -4.29
N TRP A 305 -4.59 10.37 -4.40
CA TRP A 305 -5.20 11.42 -3.59
C TRP A 305 -5.98 10.86 -2.41
N LEU A 306 -6.82 9.86 -2.67
CA LEU A 306 -7.78 9.34 -1.72
C LEU A 306 -7.13 8.80 -0.44
N PHE A 307 -6.13 7.93 -0.58
CA PHE A 307 -5.42 7.36 0.56
C PHE A 307 -4.79 8.42 1.49
N PRO A 308 -3.93 9.36 1.03
CA PRO A 308 -3.37 10.38 1.92
C PRO A 308 -4.42 11.35 2.48
N ILE A 309 -5.51 11.63 1.76
CA ILE A 309 -6.62 12.43 2.29
C ILE A 309 -7.31 11.69 3.46
N LEU A 310 -7.68 10.44 3.27
CA LEU A 310 -8.33 9.64 4.31
C LEU A 310 -7.42 9.45 5.52
N LEU A 311 -6.12 9.24 5.31
CA LEU A 311 -5.14 9.13 6.39
C LEU A 311 -4.99 10.44 7.16
N PHE A 312 -4.95 11.58 6.46
CA PHE A 312 -4.94 12.92 7.07
C PHE A 312 -6.21 13.14 7.91
N LEU A 313 -7.39 12.89 7.34
CA LEU A 313 -8.68 13.05 8.02
C LEU A 313 -8.79 12.12 9.24
N THR A 314 -8.31 10.89 9.14
CA THR A 314 -8.25 9.94 10.25
C THR A 314 -7.39 10.49 11.39
N ALA A 315 -6.20 11.00 11.10
CA ALA A 315 -5.33 11.58 12.12
C ALA A 315 -5.92 12.85 12.76
N VAL A 316 -6.50 13.75 11.96
CA VAL A 316 -7.13 14.99 12.44
C VAL A 316 -8.36 14.71 13.32
N THR A 317 -9.22 13.80 12.90
CA THR A 317 -10.41 13.42 13.69
C THR A 317 -10.02 12.66 14.96
N GLY A 318 -8.95 11.85 14.92
CA GLY A 318 -8.45 11.14 16.10
C GLY A 318 -7.94 12.09 17.19
N ILE A 319 -7.12 13.09 16.82
CA ILE A 319 -6.68 14.10 17.79
C ILE A 319 -7.81 15.04 18.20
N GLY A 320 -8.74 15.34 17.29
CA GLY A 320 -9.95 16.11 17.60
C GLY A 320 -10.80 15.41 18.68
N MET A 321 -11.03 14.11 18.54
CA MET A 321 -11.72 13.30 19.55
C MET A 321 -11.01 13.36 20.91
N HIS A 322 -9.68 13.22 20.93
CA HIS A 322 -8.90 13.29 22.16
C HIS A 322 -8.97 14.67 22.83
N VAL A 323 -8.92 15.76 22.06
CA VAL A 323 -9.08 17.13 22.58
C VAL A 323 -10.46 17.32 23.21
N LEU A 324 -11.53 16.89 22.53
CA LEU A 324 -12.89 16.98 23.05
C LEU A 324 -13.08 16.16 24.33
N ARG A 325 -12.47 14.96 24.38
CA ARG A 325 -12.50 14.06 25.55
C ARG A 325 -11.83 14.69 26.77
N VAL A 326 -10.62 15.24 26.60
CA VAL A 326 -9.85 15.84 27.72
C VAL A 326 -10.48 17.13 28.24
N ASN A 327 -11.19 17.88 27.38
CA ASN A 327 -11.94 19.08 27.78
C ASN A 327 -13.35 18.78 28.33
N ASP A 328 -13.66 17.51 28.59
CA ASP A 328 -14.93 17.04 29.15
C ASP A 328 -16.17 17.52 28.37
N LEU A 329 -16.13 17.39 27.04
CA LEU A 329 -17.27 17.70 26.16
C LEU A 329 -17.94 16.38 25.73
N PRO A 330 -18.95 15.87 26.46
CA PRO A 330 -19.38 14.47 26.33
C PRO A 330 -20.01 14.17 24.97
N MET A 331 -21.03 14.94 24.59
CA MET A 331 -21.71 14.75 23.30
C MET A 331 -20.79 14.97 22.11
N ALA A 332 -19.91 15.98 22.17
CA ALA A 332 -18.94 16.22 21.11
C ALA A 332 -17.95 15.05 20.98
N THR A 333 -17.51 14.47 22.10
CA THR A 333 -16.64 13.29 22.14
C THR A 333 -17.30 12.08 21.49
N TYR A 334 -18.56 11.76 21.84
CA TYR A 334 -19.26 10.60 21.29
C TYR A 334 -19.55 10.73 19.78
N VAL A 335 -19.94 11.93 19.34
CA VAL A 335 -20.14 12.23 17.92
C VAL A 335 -18.81 12.14 17.18
N MET A 336 -17.74 12.77 17.69
CA MET A 336 -16.44 12.75 17.04
C MET A 336 -15.83 11.34 17.01
N TYR A 337 -16.06 10.51 18.03
CA TYR A 337 -15.67 9.10 18.02
C TYR A 337 -16.35 8.35 16.87
N THR A 338 -17.65 8.57 16.66
CA THR A 338 -18.41 7.99 15.54
C THR A 338 -17.86 8.48 14.20
N VAL A 339 -17.61 9.79 14.05
CA VAL A 339 -17.03 10.39 12.84
C VAL A 339 -15.64 9.82 12.55
N HIS A 340 -14.79 9.72 13.57
CA HIS A 340 -13.46 9.16 13.45
C HIS A 340 -13.51 7.73 12.91
N LEU A 341 -14.35 6.86 13.48
CA LEU A 341 -14.50 5.49 12.98
C LEU A 341 -15.17 5.41 11.61
N ALA A 342 -16.11 6.30 11.30
CA ALA A 342 -16.73 6.39 9.98
C ALA A 342 -15.75 6.84 8.87
N ILE A 343 -14.57 7.35 9.22
CA ILE A 343 -13.47 7.66 8.29
C ILE A 343 -12.39 6.58 8.34
N ALA A 344 -11.96 6.20 9.55
CA ALA A 344 -10.86 5.27 9.77
C ALA A 344 -11.19 3.86 9.28
N VAL A 345 -12.41 3.35 9.55
CA VAL A 345 -12.78 1.98 9.19
C VAL A 345 -12.89 1.80 7.67
N PRO A 346 -13.55 2.66 6.89
CA PRO A 346 -13.50 2.57 5.42
C PRO A 346 -12.07 2.69 4.88
N MET A 347 -11.27 3.62 5.41
CA MET A 347 -9.86 3.73 5.01
C MET A 347 -9.12 2.40 5.24
N LEU A 348 -9.30 1.74 6.38
CA LEU A 348 -8.67 0.44 6.64
C LEU A 348 -9.27 -0.66 5.76
N THR A 349 -10.58 -0.84 5.78
CA THR A 349 -11.23 -2.00 5.17
C THR A 349 -11.21 -2.00 3.64
N VAL A 350 -11.21 -0.82 3.03
CA VAL A 350 -11.25 -0.67 1.57
C VAL A 350 -9.83 -0.50 1.01
N GLU A 351 -9.01 0.39 1.58
CA GLU A 351 -7.70 0.72 1.01
C GLU A 351 -6.59 -0.30 1.34
N VAL A 352 -6.67 -1.00 2.47
CA VAL A 352 -5.60 -1.92 2.92
C VAL A 352 -5.51 -3.15 2.01
N PRO A 353 -6.54 -4.00 1.87
CA PRO A 353 -6.44 -5.21 1.06
C PRO A 353 -6.58 -4.97 -0.45
N PHE A 354 -7.28 -3.91 -0.86
CA PHE A 354 -7.69 -3.71 -2.26
C PHE A 354 -7.18 -2.41 -2.90
N GLY A 355 -6.61 -1.50 -2.10
CA GLY A 355 -6.16 -0.19 -2.54
C GLY A 355 -4.64 -0.03 -2.59
N LYS A 356 -4.21 1.24 -2.55
CA LYS A 356 -2.79 1.60 -2.69
C LYS A 356 -1.94 1.11 -1.51
N TRP A 357 -2.53 0.93 -0.34
CA TRP A 357 -1.81 0.53 0.88
C TRP A 357 -1.18 -0.86 0.76
N ALA A 358 -1.75 -1.77 -0.04
CA ALA A 358 -1.23 -3.13 -0.26
C ALA A 358 0.25 -3.17 -0.71
N HIS A 359 0.79 -2.06 -1.24
CA HIS A 359 2.22 -1.90 -1.53
C HIS A 359 3.12 -2.16 -0.31
N LEU A 360 2.62 -1.93 0.93
CA LEU A 360 3.37 -2.19 2.16
C LEU A 360 3.79 -3.66 2.25
N LEU A 361 2.96 -4.59 1.76
CA LEU A 361 3.28 -6.02 1.72
C LEU A 361 3.88 -6.44 0.37
N TYR A 362 3.28 -6.02 -0.75
CA TYR A 362 3.69 -6.49 -2.08
C TYR A 362 5.11 -6.08 -2.45
N ARG A 363 5.55 -4.89 -2.08
CA ARG A 363 6.87 -4.41 -2.44
C ARG A 363 8.01 -5.17 -1.73
N PRO A 364 8.03 -5.29 -0.39
CA PRO A 364 9.01 -6.12 0.28
C PRO A 364 8.99 -7.57 -0.20
N LEU A 365 7.80 -8.13 -0.44
CA LEU A 365 7.63 -9.47 -0.98
C LEU A 365 8.26 -9.62 -2.37
N ALA A 366 8.04 -8.65 -3.28
CA ALA A 366 8.66 -8.66 -4.59
C ALA A 366 10.19 -8.59 -4.52
N ILE A 367 10.74 -7.74 -3.65
CA ILE A 367 12.18 -7.60 -3.46
C ILE A 367 12.78 -8.91 -2.93
N TYR A 368 12.13 -9.53 -1.94
CA TYR A 368 12.51 -10.83 -1.39
C TYR A 368 12.51 -11.91 -2.48
N VAL A 369 11.42 -12.05 -3.23
CA VAL A 369 11.31 -13.04 -4.30
C VAL A 369 12.34 -12.78 -5.41
N ALA A 370 12.57 -11.52 -5.79
CA ALA A 370 13.60 -11.16 -6.76
C ALA A 370 15.00 -11.58 -6.29
N ALA A 371 15.33 -11.39 -5.01
CA ALA A 371 16.61 -11.80 -4.43
C ALA A 371 16.77 -13.34 -4.41
N VAL A 372 15.69 -14.07 -4.06
CA VAL A 372 15.68 -15.54 -4.11
C VAL A 372 15.90 -16.06 -5.53
N ARG A 373 15.19 -15.49 -6.51
CA ARG A 373 15.28 -15.89 -7.92
C ARG A 373 16.65 -15.61 -8.53
N ARG A 374 17.24 -14.46 -8.19
CA ARG A 374 18.58 -14.09 -8.66
C ARG A 374 19.63 -15.08 -8.17
N GLU A 375 19.63 -15.38 -6.87
CA GLU A 375 20.58 -16.36 -6.30
C GLU A 375 20.39 -17.75 -6.90
N ALA A 376 19.14 -18.18 -7.11
CA ALA A 376 18.85 -19.47 -7.75
C ALA A 376 19.38 -19.55 -9.19
N ALA A 377 19.28 -18.45 -9.95
CA ALA A 377 19.81 -18.38 -11.31
C ALA A 377 21.35 -18.41 -11.33
N GLU A 378 22.00 -17.70 -10.40
CA GLU A 378 23.45 -17.70 -10.23
C GLU A 378 23.98 -19.10 -9.85
N LEU A 379 23.30 -19.80 -8.93
CA LEU A 379 23.63 -21.19 -8.58
C LEU A 379 23.49 -22.14 -9.77
N SER A 380 22.37 -22.06 -10.49
CA SER A 380 22.15 -22.88 -11.69
C SER A 380 23.24 -22.65 -12.74
N THR A 381 23.69 -21.41 -12.91
CA THR A 381 24.75 -21.05 -13.86
C THR A 381 26.10 -21.65 -13.43
N ARG A 382 26.42 -21.60 -12.13
CA ARG A 382 27.64 -22.20 -11.57
C ARG A 382 27.64 -23.73 -11.68
N GLU A 383 26.50 -24.37 -11.44
CA GLU A 383 26.35 -25.83 -11.61
C GLU A 383 26.56 -26.25 -13.07
N VAL A 384 25.99 -25.51 -14.02
CA VAL A 384 26.19 -25.77 -15.46
C VAL A 384 27.65 -25.57 -15.86
N ALA A 385 28.30 -24.50 -15.38
CA ALA A 385 29.72 -24.25 -15.65
C ALA A 385 30.61 -25.38 -15.11
N ALA A 386 30.38 -25.82 -13.87
CA ALA A 386 31.14 -26.90 -13.25
C ALA A 386 30.97 -28.24 -14.01
N VAL A 387 29.76 -28.57 -14.46
CA VAL A 387 29.53 -29.78 -15.28
C VAL A 387 30.26 -29.67 -16.63
N GLY A 388 30.27 -28.48 -17.25
CA GLY A 388 31.00 -28.23 -18.49
C GLY A 388 32.51 -28.40 -18.34
N GLU A 389 33.09 -27.93 -17.23
CA GLU A 389 34.51 -28.11 -16.92
C GLU A 389 34.88 -29.58 -16.71
N VAL A 390 34.06 -30.34 -15.98
CA VAL A 390 34.26 -31.79 -15.78
C VAL A 390 34.15 -32.54 -17.11
N ALA A 391 33.19 -32.18 -17.96
CA ALA A 391 33.01 -32.79 -19.28
C ALA A 391 34.12 -32.41 -20.28
N ALA A 392 34.80 -31.27 -20.10
CA ALA A 392 35.93 -30.86 -20.92
C ALA A 392 37.27 -31.49 -20.46
N GLN A 393 37.32 -32.02 -19.24
CA GLN A 393 38.48 -32.71 -18.66
C GLN A 393 38.41 -34.24 -18.81
N ALA A 394 37.27 -34.78 -19.22
CA ALA A 394 37.03 -36.20 -19.55
C ALA A 394 37.10 -36.40 -21.07
#